data_AF-A0A3D3B4X4-F1
#
_entry.id   AF-A0A3D3B4X4-F1
#
_cell.length_a   1.000
_cell.length_b   1.000
_cell.length_c   1.000
_cell.angle_alpha   90.00
_cell.angle_beta   90.00
_cell.angle_gamma   90.00
#
_symmetry.space_group_name_H-M   'P 1'
#
loop_
_entity.id
_entity.type
_entity.pdbx_description
1 polymer ?
#
loop_
_entity_poly.entity_id
_entity_poly.type
_entity_poly.pdbx_seq_one_letter_code
_entity_poly.pdbx_strand_id
1 'polypeptide(L)'
;DAELPPSCLQGSDPRFLLGTDAQGRDLFSAILYGTRISLLVGVLAVAIQAAIGVPLGLFAGYVGGRVDSLVTRAADVQLSLSTLMMAIIA
;
A
#
# COMPACT_ATOMS: atom_id res chain seq x y z
N ASP A 1 1.40 -9.11 -33.46
CA ASP A 1 1.44 -10.47 -32.90
C ASP A 1 2.47 -10.63 -31.77
N ALA A 2 2.44 -9.76 -30.74
CA ALA A 2 3.38 -9.82 -29.60
C ALA A 2 2.70 -10.09 -28.25
N GLU A 3 1.38 -9.95 -28.18
CA GLU A 3 0.57 -10.20 -26.99
C GLU A 3 0.00 -11.62 -27.07
N LEU A 4 0.55 -12.53 -26.28
CA LEU A 4 0.03 -13.89 -26.13
C LEU A 4 -1.06 -13.88 -25.06
N PRO A 5 -2.21 -14.52 -25.33
CA PRO A 5 -3.29 -14.58 -24.36
C PRO A 5 -2.89 -15.44 -23.14
N PRO A 6 -3.48 -15.19 -21.97
CA PRO A 6 -3.22 -15.97 -20.75
C PRO A 6 -3.52 -17.48 -20.96
N SER A 7 -2.90 -18.32 -20.14
CA SER A 7 -2.90 -19.80 -20.29
C SER A 7 -4.29 -20.46 -20.32
N CYS A 8 -5.35 -19.72 -19.98
CA CYS A 8 -6.75 -20.16 -20.02
C CYS A 8 -7.41 -20.04 -21.40
N LEU A 9 -6.75 -19.45 -22.40
CA LEU A 9 -7.30 -19.20 -23.73
C LEU A 9 -6.57 -20.02 -24.83
N GLN A 10 -7.31 -20.37 -25.87
CA GLN A 10 -6.82 -21.21 -26.97
C GLN A 10 -5.83 -20.40 -27.83
N GLY A 11 -4.57 -20.86 -27.92
CA GLY A 11 -3.45 -20.13 -28.54
C GLY A 11 -2.37 -19.64 -27.55
N SER A 12 -2.46 -20.04 -26.27
CA SER A 12 -1.49 -19.67 -25.23
C SER A 12 -0.32 -20.65 -25.13
N ASP A 13 0.87 -20.12 -24.78
CA ASP A 13 2.06 -20.89 -24.46
C ASP A 13 2.15 -21.06 -22.93
N PRO A 14 2.22 -22.30 -22.40
CA PRO A 14 2.22 -22.58 -20.95
C PRO A 14 3.41 -21.97 -20.20
N ARG A 15 4.41 -21.45 -20.91
CA ARG A 15 5.52 -20.69 -20.33
C ARG A 15 5.09 -19.31 -19.83
N PHE A 16 4.07 -18.71 -20.44
CA PHE A 16 3.56 -17.38 -20.11
C PHE A 16 2.21 -17.50 -19.39
N LEU A 17 2.24 -17.86 -18.10
CA LEU A 17 1.05 -18.10 -17.26
C LEU A 17 0.01 -16.95 -17.30
N LEU A 18 0.49 -15.70 -17.26
CA LEU A 18 -0.35 -14.50 -17.36
C LEU A 18 -0.35 -13.84 -18.75
N GLY A 19 0.31 -14.46 -19.74
CA GLY A 19 0.53 -13.86 -21.06
C GLY A 19 1.76 -12.94 -21.12
N THR A 20 1.96 -12.33 -22.27
CA THR A 20 3.05 -11.38 -22.53
C THR A 20 2.54 -9.94 -22.66
N ASP A 21 3.33 -8.97 -22.19
CA ASP A 21 3.10 -7.53 -22.41
C ASP A 21 3.24 -7.17 -23.91
N ALA A 22 2.89 -5.94 -24.31
CA ALA A 22 2.93 -5.44 -25.69
C ALA A 22 4.32 -5.56 -26.39
N GLN A 23 5.38 -5.82 -25.60
CA GLN A 23 6.75 -6.11 -26.06
C GLN A 23 7.15 -7.60 -26.04
N GLY A 24 6.24 -8.54 -25.76
CA GLY A 24 6.55 -9.97 -25.65
C GLY A 24 7.22 -10.37 -24.31
N ARG A 25 7.18 -9.49 -23.29
CA ARG A 25 7.79 -9.74 -21.98
C ARG A 25 6.82 -10.46 -21.03
N ASP A 26 7.36 -11.39 -20.24
CA ASP A 26 6.60 -12.19 -19.27
C ASP A 26 5.95 -11.32 -18.18
N LEU A 27 4.62 -11.23 -18.19
CA LEU A 27 3.87 -10.37 -17.27
C LEU A 27 3.95 -10.87 -15.83
N PHE A 28 3.98 -12.20 -15.65
CA PHE A 28 4.11 -12.83 -14.34
C PHE A 28 5.44 -12.46 -13.66
N SER A 29 6.55 -12.51 -14.41
CA SER A 29 7.86 -12.14 -13.88
C SER A 29 7.97 -10.65 -13.57
N ALA A 30 7.28 -9.78 -14.33
CA ALA A 30 7.22 -8.35 -14.06
C ALA A 30 6.49 -8.05 -12.76
N ILE A 31 5.34 -8.70 -12.52
CA ILE A 31 4.58 -8.57 -11.28
C ILE A 31 5.41 -9.07 -10.10
N LEU A 32 6.00 -10.27 -10.18
CA LEU A 32 6.78 -10.84 -9.08
C LEU A 32 7.95 -9.93 -8.66
N TYR A 33 8.64 -9.33 -9.65
CA TYR A 33 9.72 -8.38 -9.39
C TYR A 33 9.20 -7.06 -8.78
N GLY A 34 8.07 -6.55 -9.27
CA GLY A 34 7.41 -5.37 -8.70
C GLY A 34 6.94 -5.60 -7.26
N THR A 35 6.34 -6.75 -6.97
CA THR A 35 5.82 -7.11 -5.64
C THR A 35 6.93 -7.09 -4.58
N ARG A 36 8.14 -7.55 -4.91
CA ARG A 36 9.28 -7.52 -3.97
C ARG A 36 9.60 -6.10 -3.50
N ILE A 37 9.61 -5.14 -4.44
CA ILE A 37 9.91 -3.73 -4.13
C ILE A 37 8.76 -3.13 -3.32
N SER A 38 7.50 -3.34 -3.75
CA SER A 38 6.33 -2.83 -3.07
C SER A 38 6.20 -3.35 -1.64
N LEU A 39 6.47 -4.64 -1.41
CA LEU A 39 6.47 -5.23 -0.06
C LEU A 39 7.55 -4.62 0.82
N LEU A 40 8.77 -4.47 0.30
CA LEU A 40 9.88 -3.90 1.06
C LEU A 40 9.56 -2.47 1.48
N VAL A 41 9.09 -1.64 0.54
CA VAL A 41 8.71 -0.24 0.83
C VAL A 41 7.56 -0.17 1.83
N GLY A 42 6.52 -1.00 1.68
CA GLY A 42 5.39 -1.04 2.60
C GLY A 42 5.81 -1.42 4.03
N VAL A 43 6.61 -2.48 4.17
CA VAL A 43 7.12 -2.92 5.49
C VAL A 43 8.03 -1.86 6.11
N LEU A 44 8.94 -1.26 5.34
CA LEU A 44 9.84 -0.23 5.85
C LEU A 44 9.07 1.02 6.29
N ALA A 45 8.09 1.44 5.50
CA ALA A 45 7.25 2.60 5.81
C ALA A 45 6.47 2.39 7.12
N VAL A 46 5.81 1.24 7.28
CA VAL A 46 5.08 0.90 8.51
C VAL A 46 6.03 0.78 9.69
N ALA A 47 7.22 0.17 9.51
CA ALA A 47 8.21 0.05 10.56
C ALA A 47 8.71 1.42 11.06
N ILE A 48 9.02 2.35 10.15
CA ILE A 48 9.43 3.71 10.50
C ILE A 48 8.28 4.46 11.17
N GLN A 49 7.07 4.34 10.63
CA GLN A 49 5.89 4.99 11.18
C GLN A 49 5.56 4.47 12.58
N ALA A 50 5.70 3.16 12.83
CA ALA A 50 5.55 2.58 14.16
C ALA A 50 6.68 3.02 15.09
N ALA A 51 7.93 3.02 14.61
CA ALA A 51 9.09 3.44 15.40
C ALA A 51 9.01 4.90 15.88
N ILE A 52 8.36 5.78 15.12
CA ILE A 52 8.18 7.20 15.48
C ILE A 52 6.82 7.42 16.16
N GLY A 53 5.76 6.83 15.64
CA GLY A 53 4.39 7.02 16.11
C GLY A 53 4.11 6.36 17.46
N VAL A 54 4.66 5.16 17.71
CA VAL A 54 4.49 4.48 19.01
C VAL A 54 5.10 5.27 20.15
N PRO A 55 6.38 5.72 20.12
CA PRO A 55 6.92 6.49 21.23
C PRO A 55 6.23 7.84 21.39
N LEU A 56 5.87 8.53 20.30
CA LEU A 56 5.10 9.78 20.39
C LEU A 56 3.74 9.57 21.06
N GLY A 57 3.02 8.50 20.67
CA GLY A 57 1.74 8.13 21.28
C GLY A 57 1.88 7.72 22.75
N LEU A 58 2.91 6.93 23.07
CA LEU A 58 3.21 6.54 24.44
C LEU A 58 3.53 7.77 25.30
N PHE A 59 4.33 8.71 24.78
CA PHE A 59 4.70 9.94 25.48
C PHE A 59 3.50 10.84 25.73
N ALA A 60 2.58 10.93 24.75
CA ALA A 60 1.33 11.65 24.90
C ALA A 60 0.45 11.03 26.01
N GLY A 61 0.32 9.70 26.03
CA GLY A 61 -0.46 8.98 27.04
C GLY A 61 0.16 8.98 28.43
N TYR A 62 1.50 8.95 28.54
CA TYR A 62 2.19 8.85 29.83
C TYR A 62 2.31 10.20 30.56
N VAL A 63 2.51 11.29 29.82
CA VAL A 63 2.63 12.64 30.42
C VAL A 63 1.26 13.22 30.75
N GLY A 64 0.18 12.74 30.12
CA GLY A 64 -1.21 13.07 30.47
C GLY A 64 -1.48 14.57 30.61
N GLY A 65 -1.86 15.24 29.53
CA GLY A 65 -2.08 16.70 29.57
C GLY A 65 -2.15 17.36 28.20
N ARG A 66 -1.46 18.49 28.02
CA ARG A 66 -1.48 19.29 26.78
C ARG A 66 -1.03 18.52 25.53
N VAL A 67 -0.13 17.56 25.68
CA VAL A 67 0.37 16.72 24.56
C VAL A 67 -0.69 15.72 24.10
N ASP A 68 -1.38 15.06 25.03
CA ASP A 68 -2.50 14.15 24.75
C ASP A 68 -3.63 14.87 23.99
N SER A 69 -3.99 16.09 24.44
CA SER A 69 -5.01 16.89 23.78
C SER A 69 -4.60 17.31 22.36
N LEU A 70 -3.32 17.61 22.11
CA LEU A 70 -2.82 17.93 20.77
C LEU A 70 -2.81 16.70 19.85
N VAL A 71 -2.39 15.53 20.34
CA VAL A 71 -2.36 14.28 19.55
C VAL A 71 -3.79 13.86 19.17
N THR A 72 -4.71 13.90 20.12
CA THR A 72 -6.12 13.56 19.89
C THR A 72 -6.76 14.52 18.89
N ARG A 73 -6.47 15.83 18.99
CA ARG A 73 -6.94 16.85 18.02
C ARG A 73 -6.38 16.62 16.62
N ALA A 74 -5.10 16.29 16.50
CA ALA A 74 -4.49 16.00 15.20
C ALA A 74 -5.09 14.73 14.57
N ALA A 75 -5.36 13.70 15.37
CA ALA A 75 -6.02 12.48 14.93
C ALA A 75 -7.46 12.76 14.43
N ASP A 76 -8.21 13.60 15.14
CA ASP A 76 -9.57 14.03 14.75
C ASP A 76 -9.58 14.77 13.40
N VAL A 77 -8.60 15.67 13.19
CA VAL A 77 -8.43 16.38 11.90
C VAL A 77 -8.07 15.42 10.76
N GLN A 78 -7.17 14.47 10.99
CA GLN A 78 -6.77 13.49 9.98
C GLN A 78 -7.93 12.55 9.61
N LEU A 79 -8.70 12.09 10.61
CA LEU A 79 -9.91 11.30 10.39
C LEU A 79 -10.99 12.11 9.66
N SER A 80 -11.19 13.38 10.04
CA SER A 80 -12.14 14.27 9.39
C SER A 80 -11.85 14.45 7.89
N LEU A 81 -10.58 14.65 7.54
CA LEU A 81 -10.13 14.78 6.14
C LEU A 81 -10.27 13.49 5.34
N SER A 82 -10.03 12.33 5.97
CA SER A 82 -10.01 11.05 5.25
C SER A 82 -11.36 10.38 5.10
N THR A 83 -12.17 10.32 6.18
CA THR A 83 -13.39 9.50 6.20
C THR A 83 -14.66 10.34 6.18
N LEU A 84 -14.75 11.42 6.97
CA LEU A 84 -15.95 12.28 6.97
C LEU A 84 -16.13 13.01 5.64
N MET A 85 -15.06 13.53 5.06
CA MET A 85 -15.13 14.24 3.78
C MET A 85 -15.56 13.31 2.63
N MET A 86 -15.06 12.07 2.60
CA MET A 86 -15.46 11.09 1.58
C MET A 86 -16.92 10.62 1.80
N ALA A 87 -17.36 10.46 3.05
CA ALA A 87 -18.71 9.96 3.37
C ALA A 87 -19.85 10.95 3.10
N ILE A 88 -19.58 12.27 3.07
CA ILE A 88 -20.60 13.29 2.76
C ILE A 88 -20.69 13.57 1.25
N ILE A 89 -19.59 13.36 0.50
CA ILE A 89 -19.52 13.58 -0.95
C ILE A 89 -20.05 12.38 -1.75
N ALA A 90 -19.87 11.16 -1.22
CA ALA A 90 -20.39 9.92 -1.82
C ALA A 90 -21.89 9.74 -1.56
#